data_AF-A0A0W0H366-F1
#
_entry.id   AF-A0A0W0H366-F1
#
_cell.length_a   1.000
_cell.length_b   1.000
_cell.length_c   1.000
_cell.angle_alpha   90.00
_cell.angle_beta   90.00
_cell.angle_gamma   90.00
#
_symmetry.space_group_name_H-M   'P 1'
#
loop_
_entity.id
_entity.type
_entity.pdbx_description
1 polymer ?
#
loop_
_entity_poly.entity_id
_entity_poly.type
_entity_poly.pdbx_seq_one_letter_code
_entity_poly.pdbx_strand_id
1 'polypeptide(L)'
;MFEKLQRAFWKALTPDLIAETVVAPAQGLLSTEVLNALGGVDNLKSQQRVALTRVRVQLQDAGLLDAQALKAAGVAGVMVLTGEVVHLLTGL
;
A
#
# COMPACT_ATOMS: atom_id res chain seq x y z
N MET A 1 -13.12 29.88 21.17
CA MET A 1 -12.36 30.53 20.08
C MET A 1 -11.22 29.64 19.58
N PHE A 2 -10.41 29.08 20.47
CA PHE A 2 -9.31 28.14 20.20
C PHE A 2 -9.68 26.95 19.28
N GLU A 3 -10.82 26.33 19.54
CA GLU A 3 -11.40 25.23 18.75
C GLU A 3 -11.62 25.52 17.25
N LYS A 4 -11.89 26.78 16.86
CA LYS A 4 -12.05 27.16 15.45
C LYS A 4 -10.69 27.34 14.78
N LEU A 5 -9.71 27.87 15.53
CA LEU A 5 -8.35 28.06 15.07
C LEU A 5 -7.64 26.71 14.89
N GLN A 6 -7.83 25.77 15.81
CA GLN A 6 -7.28 24.41 15.69
C GLN A 6 -7.86 23.67 14.48
N ARG A 7 -9.17 23.77 14.24
CA ARG A 7 -9.79 23.18 13.03
C ARG A 7 -9.29 23.83 11.74
N ALA A 8 -9.20 25.15 11.70
CA ALA A 8 -8.68 25.86 10.53
C ALA A 8 -7.21 25.51 10.27
N PHE A 9 -6.41 25.40 11.33
CA PHE A 9 -5.01 24.99 11.25
C PHE A 9 -4.88 23.54 10.76
N TRP A 10 -5.64 22.59 11.32
CA TRP A 10 -5.62 21.19 10.88
C TRP A 10 -6.02 21.06 9.41
N LYS A 11 -7.05 21.80 8.97
CA LYS A 11 -7.46 21.84 7.56
C LYS A 11 -6.40 22.45 6.64
N ALA A 12 -5.67 23.46 7.11
CA ALA A 12 -4.58 24.08 6.36
C ALA A 12 -3.32 23.21 6.30
N LEU A 13 -3.08 22.37 7.32
CA LEU A 13 -1.92 21.48 7.39
C LEU A 13 -2.09 20.20 6.57
N THR A 14 -3.34 19.76 6.37
CA THR A 14 -3.67 18.57 5.58
C THR A 14 -4.72 18.86 4.50
N PRO A 15 -4.45 19.77 3.56
CA PRO A 15 -5.38 20.05 2.46
C PRO A 15 -5.63 18.81 1.60
N ASP A 16 -4.69 17.86 1.58
CA ASP A 16 -4.73 16.59 0.86
C ASP A 16 -5.27 15.40 1.68
N LEU A 17 -5.90 15.62 2.84
CA LEU A 17 -6.58 14.54 3.57
C LEU A 17 -7.90 14.16 2.86
N ILE A 18 -7.78 13.66 1.63
CA ILE A 18 -8.87 13.06 0.88
C ILE A 18 -9.07 11.67 1.49
N ALA A 19 -10.27 11.40 2.01
CA ALA A 19 -10.65 10.04 2.37
C ALA A 19 -10.37 9.12 1.17
N GLU A 20 -9.60 8.06 1.39
CA GLU A 20 -9.15 7.16 0.32
C GLU A 20 -10.35 6.60 -0.45
N THR A 21 -10.71 7.23 -1.57
CA THR A 21 -11.57 6.61 -2.56
C THR A 21 -10.77 5.46 -3.12
N VAL A 22 -11.18 4.23 -2.83
CA VAL A 22 -10.61 3.01 -3.40
C VAL A 22 -10.90 3.02 -4.90
N VAL A 23 -10.03 3.65 -5.68
CA VAL A 23 -10.09 3.61 -7.14
C VAL A 23 -9.60 2.22 -7.56
N ALA A 24 -10.44 1.46 -8.24
CA ALA A 24 -10.03 0.19 -8.84
C ALA A 24 -8.84 0.42 -9.79
N PRO A 25 -7.76 -0.38 -9.72
CA PRO A 25 -6.53 -0.08 -10.45
C PRO A 25 -6.74 -0.28 -11.95
N ALA A 26 -6.68 0.80 -12.73
CA ALA A 26 -6.71 0.74 -14.19
C ALA A 26 -5.37 0.31 -14.81
N GLN A 27 -4.29 0.22 -14.02
CA GLN A 27 -2.96 -0.28 -14.40
C GLN A 27 -2.33 -0.87 -13.13
N GLY A 28 -1.79 -2.09 -13.17
CA GLY A 28 -1.26 -2.76 -11.97
C GLY A 28 -0.08 -1.99 -11.39
N LEU A 29 -0.11 -1.65 -10.09
CA LEU A 29 1.01 -1.00 -9.39
C LEU A 29 2.20 -1.94 -9.18
N LEU A 30 2.02 -3.23 -9.44
CA LEU A 30 2.93 -4.32 -9.15
C LEU A 30 3.21 -5.09 -10.43
N SER A 31 4.46 -5.51 -10.61
CA SER A 31 4.84 -6.41 -11.70
C SER A 31 4.25 -7.81 -11.49
N THR A 32 4.25 -8.63 -12.53
CA THR A 32 3.77 -10.02 -12.45
C THR A 32 4.58 -10.83 -11.45
N GLU A 33 5.90 -10.61 -11.37
CA GLU A 33 6.79 -11.30 -10.42
C GLU A 33 6.41 -10.94 -8.98
N VAL A 34 6.12 -9.67 -8.71
CA VAL A 34 5.68 -9.22 -7.39
C VAL A 34 4.31 -9.82 -7.04
N LEU A 35 3.36 -9.83 -7.98
CA LEU A 35 2.05 -10.45 -7.76
C LEU A 35 2.17 -11.96 -7.46
N ASN A 36 3.00 -12.68 -8.20
CA ASN A 36 3.24 -14.10 -7.95
C ASN A 36 3.88 -14.34 -6.57
N ALA A 37 4.85 -13.51 -6.19
CA ALA A 37 5.49 -13.57 -4.88
C ALA A 37 4.55 -13.21 -3.71
N LEU A 38 3.45 -12.51 -3.99
CA LEU A 38 2.38 -12.26 -3.01
C LEU A 38 1.36 -13.41 -2.93
N GLY A 39 1.58 -14.55 -3.60
CA GLY A 39 0.62 -15.66 -3.63
C GLY A 39 -0.35 -15.61 -4.81
N GLY A 40 -0.08 -14.78 -5.82
CA GLY A 40 -0.87 -14.67 -7.04
C GLY A 40 -1.99 -13.63 -6.97
N VAL A 41 -2.64 -13.40 -8.12
CA VAL A 41 -3.71 -12.39 -8.26
C VAL A 41 -4.89 -12.65 -7.34
N ASP A 42 -5.24 -13.93 -7.14
CA ASP A 42 -6.34 -14.31 -6.27
C ASP A 42 -6.05 -13.99 -4.80
N ASN A 43 -4.78 -13.91 -4.38
CA ASN A 43 -4.44 -13.51 -3.02
C ASN A 43 -4.53 -11.99 -2.79
N LEU A 44 -4.58 -11.16 -3.86
CA LEU A 44 -4.58 -9.71 -3.73
C LEU A 44 -6.01 -9.14 -3.65
N LYS A 45 -6.41 -8.61 -2.49
CA LYS A 45 -7.70 -7.92 -2.30
C LYS A 45 -7.68 -6.48 -2.80
N SER A 46 -6.61 -5.75 -2.50
CA SER A 46 -6.43 -4.37 -2.95
C SER A 46 -4.96 -3.97 -2.97
N GLN A 47 -4.65 -2.94 -3.75
CA GLN A 47 -3.34 -2.31 -3.79
C GLN A 47 -3.50 -0.79 -3.86
N GLN A 48 -2.59 -0.06 -3.22
CA GLN A 48 -2.62 1.39 -3.21
C GLN A 48 -1.21 1.95 -3.03
N ARG A 49 -0.85 2.94 -3.85
CA ARG A 49 0.36 3.73 -3.62
C ARG A 49 0.10 4.70 -2.46
N VAL A 50 0.76 4.48 -1.33
CA VAL A 50 0.61 5.27 -0.09
C VAL A 50 1.80 6.19 0.17
N ALA A 51 2.88 6.05 -0.59
CA ALA A 51 3.99 7.00 -0.67
C ALA A 51 4.70 6.87 -2.04
N LEU A 52 5.66 7.74 -2.34
CA LEU A 52 6.41 7.73 -3.61
C LEU A 52 6.97 6.35 -3.96
N THR A 53 7.61 5.68 -2.99
CA THR A 53 8.22 4.37 -3.18
C THR A 53 7.48 3.24 -2.48
N ARG A 54 6.26 3.48 -1.99
CA ARG A 54 5.53 2.53 -1.14
C ARG A 54 4.17 2.17 -1.71
N VAL A 55 3.97 0.88 -1.90
CA VAL A 55 2.67 0.28 -2.20
C VAL A 55 2.20 -0.49 -0.97
N ARG A 56 0.99 -0.18 -0.50
CA ARG A 56 0.26 -0.98 0.48
C ARG A 56 -0.61 -1.97 -0.28
N VAL A 57 -0.54 -3.23 0.09
CA VAL A 57 -1.45 -4.27 -0.39
C VAL A 57 -2.25 -4.83 0.76
N GLN A 58 -3.46 -5.26 0.46
CA GLN A 58 -4.30 -6.07 1.32
C GLN A 58 -4.37 -7.46 0.72
N LEU A 59 -4.03 -8.49 1.49
CA LEU A 59 -4.02 -9.88 1.04
C LEU A 59 -5.22 -10.68 1.59
N GLN A 60 -5.52 -11.82 0.96
CA GLN A 60 -6.39 -12.83 1.56
C GLN A 60 -5.68 -13.56 2.70
N ASP A 61 -4.43 -13.97 2.44
CA ASP A 61 -3.55 -14.69 3.36
C ASP A 61 -2.08 -14.27 3.15
N ALA A 62 -1.50 -13.57 4.12
CA ALA A 62 -0.12 -13.14 4.14
C ALA A 62 0.86 -14.30 4.39
N GLY A 63 0.39 -15.48 4.80
CA GLY A 63 1.18 -16.70 4.89
C GLY A 63 1.64 -17.24 3.53
N LEU A 64 0.98 -16.84 2.44
CA LEU A 64 1.34 -17.20 1.06
C LEU A 64 2.44 -16.30 0.47
N LEU A 65 2.86 -15.26 1.19
CA LEU A 65 3.90 -14.34 0.75
C LEU A 65 5.28 -15.01 0.74
N ASP A 66 6.01 -14.87 -0.36
CA ASP A 66 7.40 -15.27 -0.50
C ASP A 66 8.32 -14.04 -0.44
N ALA A 67 8.93 -13.82 0.72
CA ALA A 67 9.83 -12.69 0.96
C ALA A 67 11.10 -12.73 0.10
N GLN A 68 11.59 -13.93 -0.25
CA GLN A 68 12.78 -14.08 -1.07
C GLN A 68 12.47 -13.75 -2.53
N ALA A 69 11.34 -14.22 -3.04
CA ALA A 69 10.87 -13.87 -4.38
C ALA A 69 10.57 -12.37 -4.51
N LEU A 70 9.98 -11.74 -3.48
CA LEU A 70 9.77 -10.29 -3.46
C LEU A 70 11.09 -9.51 -3.59
N LYS A 71 12.12 -9.92 -2.85
CA LYS A 71 13.45 -9.31 -2.94
C LYS A 71 14.06 -9.50 -4.33
N ALA A 72 13.94 -10.69 -4.92
CA ALA A 72 14.42 -10.97 -6.27
C ALA A 72 13.69 -10.17 -7.34
N ALA A 73 12.40 -9.87 -7.14
CA ALA A 73 11.58 -9.01 -7.98
C ALA A 73 11.86 -7.50 -7.78
N GLY A 74 12.86 -7.13 -6.96
CA GLY A 74 13.27 -5.74 -6.76
C GLY A 74 12.55 -5.00 -5.63
N VAL A 75 11.74 -5.68 -4.81
CA VAL A 75 11.15 -5.07 -3.61
C VAL A 75 12.23 -4.89 -2.54
N ALA A 76 12.57 -3.63 -2.25
CA ALA A 76 13.67 -3.28 -1.35
C ALA A 76 13.36 -3.58 0.13
N GLY A 77 12.08 -3.70 0.48
CA GLY A 77 11.66 -3.99 1.85
C GLY A 77 10.19 -4.37 1.92
N VAL A 78 9.88 -5.25 2.87
CA VAL A 78 8.55 -5.79 3.13
C VAL A 78 8.24 -5.60 4.61
N MET A 79 7.08 -5.04 4.91
CA MET A 79 6.58 -4.91 6.28
C MET A 79 5.17 -5.50 6.33
N VAL A 80 5.04 -6.63 7.03
CA VAL A 80 3.75 -7.27 7.31
C VAL A 80 3.16 -6.63 8.55
N LEU A 81 1.91 -6.20 8.44
CA LEU A 81 1.11 -5.57 9.50
C LEU A 81 -0.06 -6.50 9.86
N THR A 82 -0.74 -6.19 10.96
CA THR A 82 -1.94 -6.94 11.37
C THR A 82 -3.05 -6.82 10.32
N GLY A 83 -3.87 -7.87 10.19
CA GLY A 83 -5.04 -7.86 9.31
C GLY A 83 -4.68 -7.95 7.84
N GLU A 84 -3.70 -8.78 7.46
CA GLU A 84 -3.30 -9.07 6.07
C GLU A 84 -2.84 -7.84 5.25
N VAL A 85 -2.39 -6.77 5.93
CA VAL A 85 -1.84 -5.58 5.28
C VAL A 85 -0.33 -5.77 5.13
N VAL A 86 0.19 -5.52 3.92
CA VAL A 86 1.64 -5.57 3.65
C VAL A 86 2.08 -4.28 2.96
N HIS A 87 3.14 -3.66 3.46
CA HIS A 87 3.81 -2.54 2.81
C HIS A 87 5.03 -3.04 2.04
N LEU A 88 5.09 -2.68 0.76
CA LEU A 88 6.19 -2.99 -0.16
C LEU A 88 6.91 -1.71 -0.52
N LEU A 89 8.24 -1.73 -0.47
CA LEU A 89 9.09 -0.66 -1.01
C LEU A 89 9.47 -0.99 -2.46
N THR A 90 8.79 -0.38 -3.42
CA THR A 90 8.87 -0.73 -4.86
C THR A 90 9.79 0.18 -5.68
N GLY A 91 10.48 1.13 -5.04
CA GLY A 91 11.30 2.11 -5.76
C GLY A 91 10.48 3.20 -6.48
N LEU A 92 11.17 4.03 -7.27
CA LEU A 92 10.58 5.05 -8.15
C LEU A 92 10.40 4.50 -9.56
#